data_AF-A0AAU5BU83-F1
#
_entry.id   AF-A0AAU5BU83-F1
#
_cell.length_a   1.000
_cell.length_b   1.000
_cell.length_c   1.000
_cell.angle_alpha   90.00
_cell.angle_beta   90.00
_cell.angle_gamma   90.00
#
_symmetry.space_group_name_H-M   'P 1'
#
loop_
_entity.id
_entity.type
_entity.pdbx_description
1 polymer ?
#
loop_
_entity_poly.entity_id
_entity_poly.type
_entity_poly.pdbx_seq_one_letter_code
_entity_poly.pdbx_strand_id
1 'polypeptide(L)'
;MAVVIGTAGAVSCSRDNSPGTAASRSPKAAAARPEPAKTTARTAPRAADLPKHAVASDERPTFGAADTMATGYTGKDFLAGLSKDWKLKLDKPVEQEMPDGKKRTYVNGRGGSGATVSAGYADHEDMSSLVCRTGPKQSDGLDFLTACTGLDVTGVDHAKASSWLRQAKKETDSLYGKKVAETGNKKEYVVSAVFTSGPVAMVLHRAYDKYSLRILGGAVAQDK
;
A
#
# COMPACT_ATOMS: atom_id res chain seq x y z
N MET A 1 -7.12 51.86 45.89
CA MET A 1 -6.29 51.52 47.08
C MET A 1 -5.79 50.10 46.83
N ALA A 2 -4.56 49.83 46.36
CA ALA A 2 -3.23 50.11 46.95
C ALA A 2 -3.14 49.41 48.33
N VAL A 3 -2.19 48.54 48.71
CA VAL A 3 -0.78 48.24 48.37
C VAL A 3 -0.52 46.81 48.95
N VAL A 4 0.03 45.81 48.23
CA VAL A 4 1.46 45.38 48.08
C VAL A 4 2.17 45.11 49.42
N ILE A 5 2.87 43.97 49.58
CA ILE A 5 4.35 43.75 49.58
C ILE A 5 4.52 42.22 49.61
N GLY A 6 5.22 41.53 48.69
CA GLY A 6 6.65 41.63 48.32
C GLY A 6 7.49 40.80 49.31
N THR A 7 8.49 39.97 49.02
CA THR A 7 9.51 39.86 47.96
C THR A 7 10.25 38.52 48.18
N ALA A 8 10.69 37.81 47.14
CA ALA A 8 12.10 37.66 46.67
C ALA A 8 13.09 37.14 47.74
N GLY A 9 14.11 36.33 47.44
CA GLY A 9 14.81 36.02 46.21
C GLY A 9 16.14 35.34 46.58
N ALA A 10 16.84 34.86 45.56
CA ALA A 10 18.10 34.11 45.57
C ALA A 10 19.28 34.80 46.29
N VAL A 11 20.39 34.07 46.50
CA VAL A 11 21.70 34.31 45.82
C VAL A 11 22.79 33.33 46.29
N SER A 12 23.59 32.94 45.32
CA SER A 12 24.82 32.14 45.31
C SER A 12 26.00 32.75 46.10
N CYS A 13 27.00 31.94 46.48
CA CYS A 13 28.42 32.10 46.11
C CYS A 13 29.37 31.33 47.06
N SER A 14 30.05 30.35 46.45
CA SER A 14 31.47 30.00 46.56
C SER A 14 32.21 30.00 47.92
N ARG A 15 32.84 28.86 48.22
CA ARG A 15 34.26 28.82 48.61
C ARG A 15 34.88 27.46 48.31
N ASP A 16 35.83 27.49 47.38
CA ASP A 16 36.87 26.49 47.18
C ASP A 16 37.71 26.29 48.46
N ASN A 17 38.11 25.03 48.69
CA ASN A 17 39.48 24.68 49.10
C ASN A 17 39.66 23.15 48.99
N SER A 18 40.38 22.74 47.94
CA SER A 18 41.20 21.51 47.91
C SER A 18 42.57 21.82 48.56
N PRO A 19 43.38 20.85 49.06
CA PRO A 19 43.85 19.74 48.22
C PRO A 19 44.15 18.38 48.91
N GLY A 20 44.22 17.35 48.05
CA GLY A 20 45.28 16.34 48.11
C GLY A 20 44.96 14.99 48.77
N THR A 21 44.75 13.94 47.97
CA THR A 21 45.74 12.86 47.73
C THR A 21 45.07 11.74 46.91
N ALA A 22 45.76 11.28 45.88
CA ALA A 22 45.32 10.35 44.85
C ALA A 22 45.21 8.89 45.33
N ALA A 23 44.27 8.14 44.76
CA ALA A 23 44.49 6.79 44.24
C ALA A 23 43.31 6.34 43.36
N SER A 24 43.64 5.89 42.15
CA SER A 24 42.78 5.53 41.02
C SER A 24 41.61 4.60 41.35
N ARG A 25 40.40 4.98 40.94
CA ARG A 25 39.28 4.05 40.74
C ARG A 25 39.11 3.77 39.25
N SER A 26 39.08 2.48 38.93
CA SER A 26 38.81 1.88 37.63
C SER A 26 37.63 2.53 36.89
N PRO A 27 37.66 2.57 35.54
CA PRO A 27 36.64 3.26 34.76
C PRO A 27 35.27 2.59 34.95
N LYS A 28 34.29 3.41 35.34
CA LYS A 28 32.86 3.09 35.29
C LYS A 28 32.50 2.75 33.84
N ALA A 29 32.05 1.51 33.62
CA ALA A 29 31.56 1.06 32.32
C ALA A 29 30.53 2.07 31.79
N ALA A 30 30.83 2.65 30.63
CA ALA A 30 29.89 3.49 29.90
C ALA A 30 28.64 2.66 29.61
N ALA A 31 27.47 3.19 29.97
CA ALA A 31 26.20 2.61 29.56
C ALA A 31 26.20 2.44 28.05
N ALA A 32 25.82 1.25 27.58
CA ALA A 32 25.73 0.94 26.17
C ALA A 32 24.84 1.98 25.48
N ARG A 33 25.42 2.67 24.50
CA ARG A 33 24.72 3.54 23.57
C ARG A 33 23.64 2.69 22.89
N PRO A 34 22.39 3.18 22.71
CA PRO A 34 21.42 2.47 21.89
C PRO A 34 22.04 2.30 20.50
N GLU A 35 22.25 1.06 20.06
CA GLU A 35 22.60 0.78 18.67
C GLU A 35 21.53 1.41 17.78
N PRO A 36 21.90 2.06 16.66
CA PRO A 36 20.91 2.47 15.69
C PRO A 36 20.15 1.22 15.25
N ALA A 37 18.83 1.25 15.43
CA ALA A 37 17.95 0.17 15.00
C ALA A 37 18.35 -0.26 13.59
N LYS A 38 18.76 -1.54 13.46
CA LYS A 38 19.01 -2.16 12.15
C LYS A 38 17.82 -1.82 11.27
N THR A 39 18.05 -0.98 10.27
CA THR A 39 17.13 -0.81 9.16
C THR A 39 17.03 -2.19 8.53
N THR A 40 15.99 -2.94 8.90
CA THR A 40 15.64 -4.18 8.22
C THR A 40 15.38 -3.79 6.78
N ALA A 41 16.36 -4.06 5.92
CA ALA A 41 16.21 -3.91 4.49
C ALA A 41 14.94 -4.66 4.09
N ARG A 42 13.96 -3.92 3.59
CA ARG A 42 12.64 -4.40 3.20
C ARG A 42 12.88 -5.41 2.07
N THR A 43 12.90 -6.69 2.41
CA THR A 43 13.20 -7.74 1.43
C THR A 43 11.91 -8.11 0.72
N ALA A 44 11.97 -8.08 -0.61
CA ALA A 44 10.89 -8.49 -1.47
C ALA A 44 10.71 -10.01 -1.51
N PRO A 45 9.48 -10.51 -1.30
CA PRO A 45 9.14 -11.84 -1.75
C PRO A 45 9.46 -12.12 -3.18
N ARG A 46 9.99 -13.32 -3.33
CA ARG A 46 10.40 -13.85 -4.61
C ARG A 46 9.12 -14.31 -5.32
N ALA A 47 9.17 -14.37 -6.64
CA ALA A 47 8.06 -14.90 -7.43
C ALA A 47 7.64 -16.33 -7.02
N ALA A 48 8.50 -17.07 -6.32
CA ALA A 48 8.21 -18.38 -5.75
C ALA A 48 7.23 -18.34 -4.56
N ASP A 49 7.20 -17.23 -3.82
CA ASP A 49 6.41 -17.04 -2.60
C ASP A 49 4.99 -16.51 -2.91
N LEU A 50 4.75 -16.16 -4.17
CA LEU A 50 3.47 -15.66 -4.65
C LEU A 50 2.46 -16.81 -4.88
N PRO A 51 1.19 -16.64 -4.47
CA PRO A 51 0.14 -17.60 -4.78
C PRO A 51 0.05 -17.85 -6.28
N LYS A 52 0.11 -19.12 -6.65
CA LYS A 52 -0.07 -19.59 -8.03
C LYS A 52 -1.53 -19.87 -8.38
N HIS A 53 -2.39 -19.94 -7.36
CA HIS A 53 -3.82 -20.18 -7.45
C HIS A 53 -4.58 -19.26 -6.49
N ALA A 54 -5.91 -19.23 -6.62
CA ALA A 54 -6.74 -18.52 -5.66
C ALA A 54 -6.60 -19.10 -4.24
N VAL A 55 -6.52 -18.21 -3.25
CA VAL A 55 -6.35 -18.52 -1.83
C VAL A 55 -7.37 -17.78 -0.97
N ALA A 56 -7.66 -18.31 0.22
CA ALA A 56 -8.52 -17.66 1.20
C ALA A 56 -7.80 -16.51 1.91
N SER A 57 -8.55 -15.71 2.69
CA SER A 57 -8.03 -14.49 3.32
C SER A 57 -6.85 -14.68 4.26
N ASP A 58 -6.80 -15.82 4.94
CA ASP A 58 -5.76 -16.20 5.90
C ASP A 58 -4.43 -16.54 5.22
N GLU A 59 -4.49 -17.03 3.98
CA GLU A 59 -3.35 -17.39 3.14
C GLU A 59 -2.97 -16.29 2.13
N ARG A 60 -3.61 -15.11 2.22
CA ARG A 60 -3.35 -14.03 1.27
C ARG A 60 -1.88 -13.57 1.32
N PRO A 61 -1.29 -13.25 0.16
CA PRO A 61 0.01 -12.61 0.14
C PRO A 61 -0.09 -11.24 0.80
N THR A 62 0.90 -10.89 1.62
CA THR A 62 1.05 -9.51 2.05
C THR A 62 1.66 -8.74 0.87
N PHE A 63 1.40 -7.44 0.73
CA PHE A 63 2.11 -6.61 -0.24
C PHE A 63 2.71 -5.44 0.50
N GLY A 64 3.95 -5.09 0.16
CA GLY A 64 4.58 -3.90 0.70
C GLY A 64 3.93 -2.62 0.23
N ALA A 65 4.54 -1.51 0.63
CA ALA A 65 4.36 -0.28 -0.10
C ALA A 65 4.68 -0.54 -1.57
N ALA A 66 3.78 -0.15 -2.48
CA ALA A 66 4.11 -0.18 -3.89
C ALA A 66 5.16 0.89 -4.19
N ASP A 67 6.16 0.53 -4.97
CA ASP A 67 7.10 1.49 -5.56
C ASP A 67 6.47 2.05 -6.84
N THR A 68 7.17 2.95 -7.52
CA THR A 68 6.72 3.50 -8.80
C THR A 68 6.62 2.41 -9.86
N MET A 69 5.60 2.47 -10.72
CA MET A 69 5.42 1.51 -11.81
C MET A 69 6.51 1.68 -12.86
N ALA A 70 6.90 2.92 -13.15
CA ALA A 70 8.09 3.28 -13.91
C ALA A 70 8.43 4.74 -13.61
N THR A 71 9.71 5.09 -13.68
CA THR A 71 10.14 6.50 -13.54
C THR A 71 9.50 7.37 -14.62
N GLY A 72 8.87 8.47 -14.21
CA GLY A 72 8.17 9.40 -15.11
C GLY A 72 6.80 8.92 -15.57
N TYR A 73 6.35 7.75 -15.12
CA TYR A 73 5.02 7.25 -15.46
C TYR A 73 3.96 7.83 -14.52
N THR A 74 3.25 8.85 -14.99
CA THR A 74 2.16 9.50 -14.24
C THR A 74 0.81 8.80 -14.41
N GLY A 75 0.68 7.94 -15.42
CA GLY A 75 -0.56 7.30 -15.87
C GLY A 75 -1.69 8.27 -16.24
N LYS A 76 -1.38 9.55 -16.50
CA LYS A 76 -2.35 10.59 -16.82
C LYS A 76 -3.16 10.26 -18.06
N ASP A 77 -2.51 9.86 -19.15
CA ASP A 77 -3.18 9.59 -20.42
C ASP A 77 -4.04 8.32 -20.33
N PHE A 78 -3.54 7.29 -19.66
CA PHE A 78 -4.31 6.09 -19.33
C PHE A 78 -5.56 6.42 -18.50
N LEU A 79 -5.43 7.19 -17.42
CA LEU A 79 -6.57 7.58 -16.58
C LEU A 79 -7.55 8.45 -17.35
N ALA A 80 -7.09 9.32 -18.25
CA ALA A 80 -7.95 10.12 -19.11
C ALA A 80 -8.75 9.25 -20.09
N GLY A 81 -8.11 8.28 -20.74
CA GLY A 81 -8.77 7.29 -21.60
C GLY A 81 -9.79 6.46 -20.84
N LEU A 82 -9.38 5.87 -19.71
CA LEU A 82 -10.25 5.06 -18.86
C LEU A 82 -11.45 5.89 -18.35
N SER A 83 -11.21 7.14 -17.95
CA SER A 83 -12.24 8.07 -17.52
C SER A 83 -13.26 8.38 -18.61
N LYS A 84 -12.79 8.60 -19.85
CA LYS A 84 -13.66 8.83 -21.01
C LYS A 84 -14.51 7.60 -21.32
N ASP A 85 -13.88 6.43 -21.43
CA ASP A 85 -14.55 5.20 -21.89
C ASP A 85 -15.56 4.69 -20.86
N TRP A 86 -15.23 4.82 -19.57
CA TRP A 86 -16.06 4.36 -18.46
C TRP A 86 -16.86 5.46 -17.77
N LYS A 87 -16.83 6.67 -18.33
CA LYS A 87 -17.50 7.87 -17.80
C LYS A 87 -17.20 8.08 -16.31
N LEU A 88 -15.93 7.89 -15.93
CA LEU A 88 -15.49 8.11 -14.56
C LEU A 88 -15.40 9.62 -14.32
N LYS A 89 -15.87 10.06 -13.16
CA LYS A 89 -15.55 11.40 -12.66
C LYS A 89 -14.34 11.25 -11.75
N LEU A 90 -13.19 11.79 -12.17
CA LEU A 90 -11.99 11.82 -11.34
C LEU A 90 -12.09 12.97 -10.35
N ASP A 91 -11.81 12.68 -9.08
CA ASP A 91 -11.78 13.64 -7.99
C ASP A 91 -10.46 14.42 -7.99
N LYS A 92 -10.42 15.49 -7.19
CA LYS A 92 -9.16 16.20 -6.93
C LYS A 92 -8.17 15.27 -6.21
N PRO A 93 -6.86 15.41 -6.46
CA PRO A 93 -5.85 14.67 -5.71
C PRO A 93 -5.97 14.92 -4.21
N VAL A 94 -5.81 13.87 -3.41
CA VAL A 94 -5.83 13.91 -1.94
C VAL A 94 -4.52 13.36 -1.40
N GLU A 95 -3.90 14.08 -0.47
CA GLU A 95 -2.76 13.56 0.29
C GLU A 95 -3.23 12.64 1.42
N GLN A 96 -2.57 11.50 1.56
CA GLN A 96 -2.81 10.55 2.64
C GLN A 96 -1.47 10.14 3.25
N GLU A 97 -1.37 10.24 4.58
CA GLU A 97 -0.28 9.66 5.33
C GLU A 97 -0.47 8.13 5.40
N MET A 98 0.55 7.40 4.97
CA MET A 98 0.58 5.95 4.99
C MET A 98 1.13 5.45 6.33
N PRO A 99 0.90 4.18 6.71
CA PRO A 99 1.43 3.61 7.96
C PRO A 99 2.96 3.64 8.09
N ASP A 100 3.69 3.83 6.99
CA ASP A 100 5.14 4.02 6.97
C ASP A 100 5.58 5.49 7.19
N GLY A 101 4.63 6.37 7.56
CA GLY A 101 4.85 7.80 7.80
C GLY A 101 5.06 8.63 6.53
N LYS A 102 5.02 8.00 5.34
CA LYS A 102 5.18 8.71 4.07
C LYS A 102 3.83 9.23 3.60
N LYS A 103 3.81 10.45 3.07
CA LYS A 103 2.65 10.97 2.34
C LYS A 103 2.60 10.35 0.95
N ARG A 104 1.40 9.99 0.51
CA ARG A 104 1.10 9.60 -0.87
C ARG A 104 -0.06 10.43 -1.37
N THR A 105 -0.03 10.72 -2.66
CA THR A 105 -1.16 11.36 -3.34
C THR A 105 -2.05 10.27 -3.92
N TYR A 106 -3.37 10.46 -3.84
CA TYR A 106 -4.35 9.60 -4.47
C TYR A 106 -5.32 10.40 -5.33
N VAL A 107 -5.57 9.90 -6.54
CA VAL A 107 -6.65 10.37 -7.41
C VAL A 107 -7.70 9.28 -7.47
N ASN A 108 -8.88 9.58 -6.95
CA ASN A 108 -10.01 8.67 -6.97
C ASN A 108 -10.92 8.97 -8.15
N GLY A 109 -11.71 8.00 -8.58
CA GLY A 109 -12.73 8.23 -9.59
C GLY A 109 -13.91 7.28 -9.47
N ARG A 110 -15.08 7.73 -9.91
CA ARG A 110 -16.32 6.97 -9.86
C ARG A 110 -17.12 7.08 -11.15
N GLY A 111 -17.54 5.94 -11.69
CA GLY A 111 -18.44 5.83 -12.83
C GLY A 111 -19.90 5.59 -12.42
N GLY A 112 -20.84 5.89 -13.32
CA GLY A 112 -22.28 5.71 -13.10
C GLY A 112 -22.72 4.25 -12.87
N SER A 113 -21.92 3.28 -13.32
CA SER A 113 -22.14 1.85 -13.09
C SER A 113 -21.76 1.38 -11.67
N GLY A 114 -21.20 2.28 -10.85
CA GLY A 114 -20.61 1.94 -9.55
C GLY A 114 -19.16 1.47 -9.64
N ALA A 115 -18.57 1.45 -10.84
CA ALA A 115 -17.14 1.26 -11.03
C ALA A 115 -16.35 2.37 -10.33
N THR A 116 -15.24 2.03 -9.69
CA THR A 116 -14.35 3.00 -9.06
C THR A 116 -12.91 2.74 -9.41
N VAL A 117 -12.12 3.81 -9.53
CA VAL A 117 -10.67 3.77 -9.66
C VAL A 117 -10.02 4.53 -8.51
N SER A 118 -8.85 4.11 -8.08
CA SER A 118 -7.98 4.85 -7.16
C SER A 118 -6.55 4.68 -7.64
N ALA A 119 -5.93 5.76 -8.09
CA ALA A 119 -4.53 5.81 -8.50
C ALA A 119 -3.71 6.42 -7.36
N GLY A 120 -2.68 5.70 -6.91
CA GLY A 120 -1.76 6.16 -5.86
C GLY A 120 -0.41 6.54 -6.44
N TYR A 121 0.22 7.55 -5.85
CA TYR A 121 1.49 8.14 -6.29
C TYR A 121 2.50 8.14 -5.14
N ALA A 122 3.67 7.53 -5.36
CA ALA A 122 4.70 7.38 -4.33
C ALA A 122 5.43 8.68 -4.00
N ASP A 123 5.68 9.52 -5.02
CA ASP A 123 6.39 10.81 -4.91
C ASP A 123 5.57 11.95 -5.55
N HIS A 124 4.25 11.92 -5.39
CA HIS A 124 3.27 12.87 -5.96
C HIS A 124 3.15 12.90 -7.49
N GLU A 125 4.15 12.44 -8.24
CA GLU A 125 4.16 12.47 -9.71
C GLU A 125 4.05 11.08 -10.34
N ASP A 126 4.86 10.13 -9.86
CA ASP A 126 4.93 8.79 -10.44
C ASP A 126 3.87 7.87 -9.82
N MET A 127 3.06 7.26 -10.67
CA MET A 127 2.02 6.31 -10.26
C MET A 127 2.70 5.04 -9.72
N SER A 128 2.31 4.66 -8.51
CA SER A 128 2.80 3.47 -7.81
C SER A 128 1.73 2.39 -7.68
N SER A 129 0.45 2.76 -7.72
CA SER A 129 -0.63 1.79 -7.62
C SER A 129 -1.88 2.21 -8.36
N LEU A 130 -2.63 1.22 -8.83
CA LEU A 130 -3.97 1.40 -9.38
C LEU A 130 -4.90 0.36 -8.74
N VAL A 131 -6.04 0.81 -8.24
CA VAL A 131 -7.09 -0.07 -7.73
C VAL A 131 -8.36 0.19 -8.53
N CYS A 132 -8.84 -0.83 -9.24
CA CYS A 132 -10.11 -0.81 -9.94
C CYS A 132 -11.11 -1.71 -9.25
N ARG A 133 -12.33 -1.22 -9.01
CA ARG A 133 -13.40 -2.02 -8.37
C ARG A 133 -14.64 -2.03 -9.23
N THR A 134 -15.31 -3.17 -9.26
CA THR A 134 -16.57 -3.32 -9.97
C THR A 134 -17.72 -2.73 -9.14
N GLY A 135 -18.71 -2.18 -9.84
CA GLY A 135 -19.98 -1.84 -9.24
C GLY A 135 -20.80 -3.08 -8.83
N PRO A 136 -21.99 -2.88 -8.25
CA PRO A 136 -22.88 -3.97 -7.84
C PRO A 136 -23.48 -4.75 -9.03
N LYS A 137 -23.44 -4.20 -10.25
CA LYS A 137 -23.91 -4.88 -11.46
C LYS A 137 -22.77 -5.70 -12.06
N GLN A 138 -22.85 -7.03 -11.97
CA GLN A 138 -21.78 -7.96 -12.35
C GLN A 138 -21.51 -8.04 -13.86
N SER A 139 -22.49 -7.77 -14.73
CA SER A 139 -22.37 -7.97 -16.19
C SER A 139 -21.26 -7.13 -16.83
N ASP A 140 -21.11 -5.88 -16.39
CA ASP A 140 -20.16 -4.93 -16.99
C ASP A 140 -18.86 -4.84 -16.16
N GLY A 141 -18.81 -5.55 -15.03
CA GLY A 141 -17.73 -5.46 -14.07
C GLY A 141 -16.42 -6.03 -14.61
N LEU A 142 -16.47 -7.14 -15.33
CA LEU A 142 -15.26 -7.76 -15.87
C LEU A 142 -14.64 -6.95 -17.01
N ASP A 143 -15.46 -6.30 -17.83
CA ASP A 143 -14.99 -5.46 -18.92
C ASP A 143 -14.24 -4.23 -18.37
N PHE A 144 -14.74 -3.63 -17.28
CA PHE A 144 -14.04 -2.53 -16.60
C PHE A 144 -12.69 -2.98 -16.03
N LEU A 145 -12.65 -4.12 -15.33
CA LEU A 145 -11.40 -4.65 -14.81
C LEU A 145 -10.43 -5.01 -15.94
N THR A 146 -10.95 -5.49 -17.07
CA THR A 146 -10.14 -5.79 -18.26
C THR A 146 -9.52 -4.51 -18.84
N ALA A 147 -10.29 -3.42 -18.94
CA ALA A 147 -9.76 -2.12 -19.32
C ALA A 147 -8.65 -1.65 -18.37
N CYS A 148 -8.78 -1.91 -17.07
CA CYS A 148 -7.72 -1.62 -16.10
C CYS A 148 -6.43 -2.43 -16.31
N THR A 149 -6.51 -3.63 -16.90
CA THR A 149 -5.30 -4.40 -17.26
C THR A 149 -4.55 -3.86 -18.46
N GLY A 150 -5.17 -2.96 -19.24
CA GLY A 150 -4.57 -2.25 -20.37
C GLY A 150 -3.69 -1.06 -19.96
N LEU A 151 -3.13 -1.10 -18.75
CA LEU A 151 -2.21 -0.09 -18.23
C LEU A 151 -0.99 0.02 -19.15
N ASP A 152 -0.74 1.20 -19.68
CA ASP A 152 0.25 1.50 -20.73
C ASP A 152 1.69 1.66 -20.23
N VAL A 153 2.06 0.92 -19.18
CA VAL A 153 3.44 0.87 -18.69
C VAL A 153 4.30 -0.01 -19.60
N THR A 154 5.47 0.48 -19.99
CA THR A 154 6.42 -0.28 -20.82
C THR A 154 6.71 -1.66 -20.23
N GLY A 155 6.61 -2.70 -21.07
CA GLY A 155 6.88 -4.09 -20.69
C GLY A 155 5.67 -4.88 -20.18
N VAL A 156 4.51 -4.25 -20.02
CA VAL A 156 3.26 -4.96 -19.72
C VAL A 156 2.74 -5.67 -20.98
N ASP A 157 2.44 -6.96 -20.84
CA ASP A 157 1.81 -7.79 -21.86
C ASP A 157 0.29 -7.78 -21.64
N HIS A 158 -0.41 -6.88 -22.33
CA HIS A 158 -1.85 -6.67 -22.16
C HIS A 158 -2.68 -7.92 -22.48
N ALA A 159 -2.25 -8.72 -23.48
CA ALA A 159 -2.96 -9.92 -23.88
C ALA A 159 -2.89 -10.98 -22.77
N LYS A 160 -1.70 -11.18 -22.18
CA LYS A 160 -1.52 -12.07 -21.04
C LYS A 160 -2.22 -11.55 -19.79
N ALA A 161 -2.17 -10.25 -19.52
CA ALA A 161 -2.85 -9.65 -18.37
C ALA A 161 -4.38 -9.87 -18.44
N SER A 162 -4.98 -9.60 -19.60
CA SER A 162 -6.41 -9.86 -19.84
C SER A 162 -6.77 -11.35 -19.74
N SER A 163 -5.92 -12.23 -20.30
CA SER A 163 -6.13 -13.68 -20.21
C SER A 163 -6.01 -14.20 -18.78
N TRP A 164 -5.02 -13.72 -18.03
CA TRP A 164 -4.86 -14.01 -16.61
C TRP A 164 -6.08 -13.55 -15.82
N LEU A 165 -6.59 -12.34 -16.04
CA LEU A 165 -7.75 -11.82 -15.31
C LEU A 165 -8.98 -12.73 -15.46
N ARG A 166 -9.22 -13.25 -16.67
CA ARG A 166 -10.31 -14.21 -16.92
C ARG A 166 -10.12 -15.51 -16.13
N GLN A 167 -8.89 -16.03 -16.07
CA GLN A 167 -8.58 -17.24 -15.30
C GLN A 167 -8.66 -16.99 -13.79
N ALA A 168 -8.06 -15.90 -13.31
CA ALA A 168 -8.12 -15.44 -11.93
C ALA A 168 -9.57 -15.33 -11.44
N LYS A 169 -10.45 -14.72 -12.24
CA LYS A 169 -11.88 -14.65 -11.91
C LYS A 169 -12.50 -16.03 -11.73
N LYS A 170 -12.28 -16.97 -12.65
CA LYS A 170 -12.83 -18.34 -12.56
C LYS A 170 -12.38 -19.05 -11.28
N GLU A 171 -11.09 -18.98 -10.96
CA GLU A 171 -10.53 -19.61 -9.76
C GLU A 171 -11.06 -18.96 -8.48
N THR A 172 -11.06 -17.63 -8.42
CA THR A 172 -11.58 -16.86 -7.29
C THR A 172 -13.07 -17.13 -7.09
N ASP A 173 -13.84 -17.30 -8.15
CA ASP A 173 -15.27 -17.62 -8.08
C ASP A 173 -15.54 -19.01 -7.54
N SER A 174 -14.78 -19.99 -8.02
CA SER A 174 -14.87 -21.37 -7.55
C SER A 174 -14.56 -21.45 -6.06
N LEU A 175 -13.45 -20.83 -5.62
CA LEU A 175 -13.07 -20.86 -4.20
C LEU A 175 -14.04 -20.06 -3.32
N TYR A 176 -14.49 -18.89 -3.77
CA TYR A 176 -15.48 -18.09 -3.04
C TYR A 176 -16.80 -18.86 -2.87
N GLY A 177 -17.31 -19.47 -3.94
CA GLY A 177 -18.53 -20.27 -3.87
C GLY A 177 -18.42 -21.44 -2.89
N LYS A 178 -17.28 -22.14 -2.90
CA LYS A 178 -16.98 -23.20 -1.92
C LYS A 178 -16.99 -22.67 -0.49
N LYS A 179 -16.28 -21.56 -0.21
CA LYS A 179 -16.21 -20.97 1.13
C LYS A 179 -17.57 -20.47 1.64
N VAL A 180 -18.35 -19.80 0.79
CA VAL A 180 -19.71 -19.35 1.15
C VAL A 180 -20.63 -20.55 1.44
N ALA A 181 -20.51 -21.64 0.68
CA ALA A 181 -21.30 -22.85 0.93
C ALA A 181 -20.90 -23.53 2.25
N GLU A 182 -19.61 -23.52 2.59
CA GLU A 182 -19.08 -24.09 3.84
C GLU A 182 -19.47 -23.25 5.08
N THR A 183 -19.39 -21.92 4.99
CA THR A 183 -19.54 -21.03 6.17
C THR A 183 -20.91 -20.33 6.24
N GLY A 184 -21.68 -20.31 5.16
CA GLY A 184 -22.90 -19.51 5.03
C GLY A 184 -22.65 -17.99 5.00
N ASN A 185 -21.39 -17.54 4.99
CA ASN A 185 -21.03 -16.14 5.13
C ASN A 185 -20.73 -15.48 3.78
N LYS A 186 -21.54 -14.53 3.32
CA LYS A 186 -21.24 -13.80 2.06
C LYS A 186 -20.08 -12.79 2.18
N LYS A 187 -19.52 -12.61 3.37
CA LYS A 187 -18.37 -11.73 3.64
C LYS A 187 -17.02 -12.44 3.43
N GLU A 188 -17.02 -13.67 2.93
CA GLU A 188 -15.78 -14.36 2.56
C GLU A 188 -14.90 -13.49 1.66
N TYR A 189 -13.60 -13.66 1.82
CA TYR A 189 -12.60 -12.91 1.10
C TYR A 189 -11.61 -13.87 0.45
N VAL A 190 -11.51 -13.78 -0.88
CA VAL A 190 -10.65 -14.65 -1.69
C VAL A 190 -9.75 -13.77 -2.56
N VAL A 191 -8.51 -14.21 -2.71
CA VAL A 191 -7.49 -13.54 -3.51
C VAL A 191 -7.06 -14.49 -4.62
N SER A 192 -6.86 -13.99 -5.84
CA SER A 192 -6.38 -14.79 -6.96
C SER A 192 -4.89 -15.13 -6.84
N ALA A 193 -4.42 -15.97 -7.76
CA ALA A 193 -2.99 -16.00 -8.11
C ALA A 193 -2.47 -14.61 -8.45
N VAL A 194 -1.18 -14.35 -8.23
CA VAL A 194 -0.55 -13.08 -8.62
C VAL A 194 0.01 -13.18 -10.03
N PHE A 195 -0.24 -12.16 -10.85
CA PHE A 195 0.35 -12.03 -12.17
C PHE A 195 1.36 -10.91 -12.21
N THR A 196 2.54 -11.17 -12.76
CA THR A 196 3.58 -10.17 -12.98
C THR A 196 3.80 -9.97 -14.47
N SER A 197 3.92 -8.71 -14.88
CA SER A 197 4.21 -8.35 -16.27
C SER A 197 4.93 -7.03 -16.32
N GLY A 198 6.14 -7.03 -16.89
CA GLY A 198 7.03 -5.87 -16.79
C GLY A 198 7.24 -5.47 -15.32
N PRO A 199 7.11 -4.18 -14.98
CA PRO A 199 7.35 -3.70 -13.63
C PRO A 199 6.13 -3.79 -12.70
N VAL A 200 5.01 -4.37 -13.15
CA VAL A 200 3.77 -4.41 -12.36
C VAL A 200 3.39 -5.81 -11.89
N ALA A 201 2.80 -5.87 -10.71
CA ALA A 201 2.09 -7.03 -10.19
C ALA A 201 0.58 -6.75 -10.12
N MET A 202 -0.22 -7.73 -10.51
CA MET A 202 -1.68 -7.66 -10.55
C MET A 202 -2.29 -8.76 -9.68
N VAL A 203 -3.32 -8.38 -8.91
CA VAL A 203 -4.06 -9.29 -8.01
C VAL A 203 -5.53 -8.97 -8.04
N LEU A 204 -6.34 -10.00 -8.24
CA LEU A 204 -7.79 -9.91 -8.16
C LEU A 204 -8.25 -10.33 -6.76
N HIS A 205 -9.04 -9.47 -6.14
CA HIS A 205 -9.71 -9.76 -4.87
C HIS A 205 -11.21 -9.91 -5.11
N ARG A 206 -11.84 -10.89 -4.47
CA ARG A 206 -13.30 -11.00 -4.38
C ARG A 206 -13.75 -10.91 -2.92
N ALA A 207 -14.68 -10.02 -2.66
CA ALA A 207 -15.24 -9.75 -1.34
C ALA A 207 -16.67 -9.23 -1.48
N TYR A 208 -17.61 -9.70 -0.65
CA TYR A 208 -19.00 -9.20 -0.66
C TYR A 208 -19.63 -9.21 -2.07
N ASP A 209 -19.40 -10.28 -2.85
CA ASP A 209 -19.82 -10.42 -4.26
C ASP A 209 -19.30 -9.34 -5.23
N LYS A 210 -18.26 -8.60 -4.84
CA LYS A 210 -17.59 -7.59 -5.66
C LYS A 210 -16.15 -7.96 -5.93
N TYR A 211 -15.61 -7.43 -7.02
CA TYR A 211 -14.21 -7.57 -7.35
C TYR A 211 -13.44 -6.26 -7.16
N SER A 212 -12.18 -6.41 -6.78
CA SER A 212 -11.18 -5.34 -6.76
C SER A 212 -9.92 -5.86 -7.43
N LEU A 213 -9.54 -5.32 -8.58
CA LEU A 213 -8.24 -5.52 -9.18
C LEU A 213 -7.26 -4.51 -8.59
N ARG A 214 -6.15 -5.00 -8.05
CA ARG A 214 -5.05 -4.19 -7.54
C ARG A 214 -3.84 -4.39 -8.45
N ILE A 215 -3.27 -3.28 -8.93
CA ILE A 215 -2.06 -3.23 -9.74
C ILE A 215 -1.02 -2.41 -8.98
N LEU A 216 0.19 -2.95 -8.82
CA LEU A 216 1.24 -2.38 -7.99
C LEU A 216 2.54 -2.29 -8.79
N GLY A 217 3.20 -1.13 -8.70
CA GLY A 217 4.55 -0.93 -9.21
C GLY A 217 5.61 -1.60 -8.33
N GLY A 218 6.70 -2.03 -8.97
CA GLY A 218 7.91 -2.51 -8.31
C GLY A 218 7.89 -3.96 -7.85
N ALA A 219 6.90 -4.78 -8.21
CA ALA A 219 6.80 -6.22 -7.86
C ALA A 219 7.25 -6.59 -6.42
N VAL A 220 6.77 -5.79 -5.47
CA VAL A 220 6.80 -5.87 -3.99
C VAL A 220 5.85 -6.83 -3.26
N ALA A 221 5.72 -8.12 -3.56
CA ALA A 221 4.98 -9.01 -2.63
C ALA A 221 5.68 -9.08 -1.28
N GLN A 222 5.00 -9.30 -0.14
CA GLN A 222 5.53 -9.41 1.25
C GLN A 222 5.12 -10.75 1.90
N ASP A 223 6.05 -11.40 2.60
CA ASP A 223 5.77 -12.56 3.46
C ASP A 223 5.52 -12.12 4.90
N LYS A 224 4.74 -12.93 5.63
CA LYS A 224 4.36 -12.75 7.03
C LYS A 224 5.51 -13.01 7.99
#